data_AF-A0A955TUV2-F1
#
_entry.id   AF-A0A955TUV2-F1
#
_cell.length_a   1.000
_cell.length_b   1.000
_cell.length_c   1.000
_cell.angle_alpha   90.00
_cell.angle_beta   90.00
_cell.angle_gamma   90.00
#
_symmetry.space_group_name_H-M   'P 1'
#
loop_
_entity.id
_entity.type
_entity.pdbx_description
1 polymer ?
#
loop_
_entity_poly.entity_id
_entity_poly.type
_entity_poly.pdbx_seq_one_letter_code
_entity_poly.pdbx_strand_id
1 'polypeptide(L)'
;NARSNHDLLETMRMLDEFNRDYFFVFAHVEAENGLWGGLSGGRIKEFGKNEPFRQRCVGFQKVRTRITRDKVKQCLSDWYPAEVEGSDPKSLDQVGQGNHCYLKIGDFTFEAVKYALLDYHNRISAEPEKHESSHIISAAFEGGVLNGKTIHFSSGLNTLIGIRGSGKSSILEALRYALDIPFGEKSLDTKYKESLIGHVLGSGGKVTVQAVDCRGQQYEIRRIYKERPDVYVDGVLQPGVSIRETILQKPIYFGQKDLSSTGEGFEKDLVEKLVWEKLADIRARIDVQRQKVTEAVTHLKKLSTTEEKKKEFEGKKQDAEFRLKFYKEHGVEEKLQKQVDFDVDSRKCSQVISFVKNYLSDLEGFINQYEDDLKNHRVYKSKQNKEFFEAFFTIYEELIRSFENIKKSLSEGRKSFGGLQDKAKQFEKVKDGLKE
;
A
#
# COMPACT_ATOMS: atom_id res chain seq x y z
N ASN A 1 60.73 12.98 -18.42
CA ASN A 1 60.35 12.91 -19.86
C ASN A 1 61.48 12.42 -20.76
N ALA A 2 62.07 11.24 -20.52
CA ALA A 2 63.21 10.75 -21.32
C ALA A 2 62.96 9.42 -22.07
N ARG A 3 61.69 8.97 -22.18
CA ARG A 3 61.33 7.69 -22.82
C ARG A 3 60.13 7.77 -23.77
N SER A 4 59.62 8.97 -24.05
CA SER A 4 58.50 9.23 -24.95
C SER A 4 59.00 10.06 -26.13
N ASN A 5 58.55 9.74 -27.35
CA ASN A 5 58.85 10.52 -28.55
C ASN A 5 58.09 11.85 -28.60
N HIS A 6 57.06 12.01 -27.77
CA HIS A 6 56.17 13.17 -27.74
C HIS A 6 56.11 13.79 -26.35
N ASP A 7 56.03 15.11 -26.31
CA ASP A 7 55.61 15.81 -25.10
C ASP A 7 54.09 15.67 -24.88
N LEU A 8 53.60 16.22 -23.76
CA LEU A 8 52.20 16.06 -23.42
C LEU A 8 51.28 16.71 -24.45
N LEU A 9 51.58 17.92 -24.92
CA LEU A 9 50.72 18.66 -25.86
C LEU A 9 50.72 17.99 -27.24
N GLU A 10 51.86 17.50 -27.70
CA GLU A 10 51.96 16.69 -28.91
C GLU A 10 51.16 15.40 -28.80
N THR A 11 51.19 14.75 -27.63
CA THR A 11 50.39 13.55 -27.36
C THR A 11 48.89 13.85 -27.48
N MET A 12 48.42 14.98 -26.96
CA MET A 12 47.02 15.42 -27.10
C MET A 12 46.66 15.64 -28.57
N ARG A 13 47.52 16.36 -29.30
CA ARG A 13 47.33 16.63 -30.73
C ARG A 13 47.21 15.33 -31.53
N MET A 14 48.06 14.35 -31.26
CA MET A 14 47.98 13.04 -31.90
C MET A 14 46.73 12.27 -31.51
N LEU A 15 46.30 12.32 -30.25
CA LEU A 15 45.05 11.67 -29.81
C LEU A 15 43.82 12.29 -30.47
N ASP A 16 43.81 13.61 -30.68
CA ASP A 16 42.74 14.29 -31.42
C ASP A 16 42.67 13.82 -32.89
N GLU A 17 43.79 13.50 -33.53
CA GLU A 17 43.82 12.95 -34.91
C GLU A 17 43.09 11.59 -35.05
N PHE A 18 43.00 10.81 -33.97
CA PHE A 18 42.25 9.55 -33.99
C PHE A 18 40.72 9.75 -34.05
N ASN A 19 40.21 10.97 -33.90
CA ASN A 19 38.78 11.29 -33.89
C ASN A 19 37.94 10.41 -32.94
N ARG A 20 38.52 10.07 -31.78
CA ARG A 20 37.85 9.34 -30.70
C ARG A 20 37.84 10.19 -29.45
N ASP A 21 36.81 10.05 -28.62
CA ASP A 21 36.81 10.72 -27.33
C ASP A 21 37.81 10.05 -26.37
N TYR A 22 38.50 10.88 -25.59
CA TYR A 22 39.48 10.45 -24.61
C TYR A 22 39.58 11.49 -23.49
N PHE A 23 40.15 11.05 -22.38
CA PHE A 23 40.54 11.89 -21.25
C PHE A 23 41.81 11.33 -20.60
N PHE A 24 42.50 12.17 -19.83
CA PHE A 24 43.67 11.79 -19.05
C PHE A 24 43.32 11.64 -17.58
N VAL A 25 43.81 10.54 -17.02
CA VAL A 25 44.02 10.37 -15.58
C VAL A 25 45.52 10.19 -15.40
N PHE A 26 46.18 11.16 -14.76
CA PHE A 26 47.62 11.07 -14.54
C PHE A 26 47.92 10.13 -13.38
N ALA A 27 48.66 9.08 -13.69
CA ALA A 27 49.04 8.07 -12.72
C ALA A 27 50.11 8.60 -11.76
N HIS A 28 50.03 8.22 -10.48
CA HIS A 28 51.05 8.49 -9.46
C HIS A 28 51.59 9.93 -9.46
N VAL A 29 50.70 10.93 -9.39
CA VAL A 29 51.08 12.33 -9.65
C VAL A 29 52.16 12.88 -8.69
N GLU A 30 52.23 12.35 -7.47
CA GLU A 30 53.21 12.73 -6.43
C GLU A 30 54.58 12.04 -6.58
N ALA A 31 54.72 11.02 -7.43
CA ALA A 31 56.00 10.34 -7.63
C ALA A 31 57.04 11.29 -8.27
N GLU A 32 58.33 11.00 -8.10
CA GLU A 32 59.41 11.81 -8.69
C GLU A 32 59.28 11.96 -10.21
N ASN A 33 58.90 10.88 -10.89
CA ASN A 33 58.60 10.86 -12.33
C ASN A 33 57.11 11.11 -12.65
N GLY A 34 56.30 11.38 -11.62
CA GLY A 34 54.88 11.73 -11.76
C GLY A 34 54.71 13.16 -12.27
N LEU A 35 53.47 13.51 -12.62
CA LEU A 35 53.15 14.81 -13.22
C LEU A 35 53.67 15.99 -12.37
N TRP A 36 53.48 15.94 -11.04
CA TRP A 36 53.85 17.06 -10.16
C TRP A 36 55.36 17.15 -9.91
N GLY A 37 56.05 16.01 -9.87
CA GLY A 37 57.52 15.95 -9.79
C GLY A 37 58.19 16.42 -11.09
N GLY A 38 57.74 15.88 -12.22
CA GLY A 38 58.30 16.15 -13.55
C GLY A 38 57.98 17.53 -14.12
N LEU A 39 56.89 18.18 -13.66
CA LEU A 39 56.49 19.54 -14.06
C LEU A 39 56.65 20.57 -12.93
N SER A 40 57.52 20.29 -11.96
CA SER A 40 57.88 21.24 -10.91
C SER A 40 58.47 22.54 -11.49
N GLY A 41 58.42 23.64 -10.71
CA GLY A 41 59.07 24.91 -11.09
C GLY A 41 58.33 25.78 -12.12
N GLY A 42 57.00 25.96 -11.98
CA GLY A 42 56.22 26.92 -12.78
C GLY A 42 55.55 26.34 -14.03
N ARG A 43 56.07 25.24 -14.59
CA ARG A 43 55.46 24.56 -15.76
C ARG A 43 54.05 24.05 -15.49
N ILE A 44 53.79 23.50 -14.30
CA ILE A 44 52.42 23.09 -13.92
C ILE A 44 51.41 24.25 -13.97
N LYS A 45 51.85 25.48 -13.70
CA LYS A 45 51.02 26.69 -13.81
C LYS A 45 50.75 27.07 -15.27
N GLU A 46 51.68 26.82 -16.17
CA GLU A 46 51.48 27.02 -17.62
C GLU A 46 50.45 26.03 -18.17
N PHE A 47 50.54 24.75 -17.78
CA PHE A 47 49.52 23.74 -18.12
C PHE A 47 48.15 24.07 -17.54
N GLY A 48 48.09 24.61 -16.32
CA GLY A 48 46.84 25.11 -15.73
C GLY A 48 46.15 26.22 -16.52
N LYS A 49 46.88 26.94 -17.39
CA LYS A 49 46.31 27.94 -18.31
C LYS A 49 45.98 27.37 -19.70
N ASN A 50 46.43 26.16 -20.00
CA ASN A 50 46.20 25.53 -21.29
C ASN A 50 44.80 24.91 -21.33
N GLU A 51 43.92 25.47 -22.16
CA GLU A 51 42.52 25.05 -22.24
C GLU A 51 42.34 23.58 -22.69
N PRO A 52 43.01 23.10 -23.76
CA PRO A 52 42.97 21.68 -24.12
C PRO A 52 43.33 20.75 -22.95
N PHE A 53 44.40 21.08 -22.22
CA PHE A 53 44.81 20.32 -21.04
C PHE A 53 43.72 20.29 -19.97
N ARG A 54 43.11 21.44 -19.65
CA ARG A 54 42.01 21.53 -18.66
C ARG A 54 40.79 20.71 -19.07
N GLN A 55 40.46 20.69 -20.35
CA GLN A 55 39.29 19.97 -20.88
C GLN A 55 39.48 18.45 -20.90
N ARG A 56 40.72 17.98 -21.11
CA ARG A 56 41.03 16.55 -21.26
C ARG A 56 41.56 15.91 -19.98
N CYS A 57 42.20 16.66 -19.08
CA CYS A 57 42.68 16.15 -17.80
C CYS A 57 41.53 16.07 -16.80
N VAL A 58 41.09 14.87 -16.44
CA VAL A 58 39.92 14.68 -15.57
C VAL A 58 40.25 14.00 -14.25
N GLY A 59 41.47 13.49 -14.07
CA GLY A 59 41.86 12.86 -12.81
C GLY A 59 43.34 12.90 -12.47
N PHE A 60 43.63 12.99 -11.17
CA PHE A 60 44.94 12.78 -10.56
C PHE A 60 44.90 11.55 -9.68
N GLN A 61 45.76 10.58 -9.97
CA GLN A 61 45.79 9.31 -9.25
C GLN A 61 46.76 9.36 -8.06
N LYS A 62 46.33 8.79 -6.94
CA LYS A 62 47.14 8.60 -5.71
C LYS A 62 47.64 9.92 -5.09
N VAL A 63 46.77 10.92 -4.97
CA VAL A 63 47.04 12.11 -4.17
C VAL A 63 46.95 11.76 -2.69
N ARG A 64 47.98 12.10 -1.91
CA ARG A 64 48.14 11.71 -0.48
C ARG A 64 48.56 12.89 0.38
N THR A 65 49.43 13.75 -0.16
CA THR A 65 50.10 14.77 0.63
C THR A 65 49.33 16.09 0.57
N ARG A 66 48.70 16.47 1.70
CA ARG A 66 47.90 17.72 1.79
C ARG A 66 48.68 18.96 1.35
N ILE A 67 49.93 19.11 1.79
CA ILE A 67 50.77 20.28 1.45
C ILE A 67 50.99 20.36 -0.06
N THR A 68 51.29 19.23 -0.70
CA THR A 68 51.52 19.17 -2.15
C THR A 68 50.23 19.43 -2.93
N ARG A 69 49.12 18.83 -2.50
CA ARG A 69 47.77 19.10 -3.03
C ARG A 69 47.45 20.60 -3.00
N ASP A 70 47.64 21.26 -1.86
CA ASP A 70 47.32 22.69 -1.69
C ASP A 70 48.20 23.58 -2.58
N LYS A 71 49.49 23.27 -2.72
CA LYS A 71 50.41 23.96 -3.65
C LYS A 71 49.96 23.81 -5.11
N VAL A 72 49.55 22.61 -5.53
CA VAL A 72 49.11 22.35 -6.90
C VAL A 72 47.78 23.05 -7.17
N LYS A 73 46.82 23.00 -6.22
CA LYS A 73 45.57 23.78 -6.31
C LYS A 73 45.83 25.27 -6.50
N GLN A 74 46.78 25.85 -5.77
CA GLN A 74 47.17 27.25 -5.95
C GLN A 74 47.77 27.52 -7.35
N CYS A 75 48.56 26.58 -7.88
CA CYS A 75 49.13 26.71 -9.22
C CYS A 75 48.08 26.60 -10.34
N LEU A 76 47.08 25.75 -10.17
CA LEU A 76 46.01 25.52 -11.15
C LEU A 76 44.81 26.48 -10.98
N SER A 77 44.83 27.31 -9.93
CA SER A 77 43.89 28.42 -9.69
C SER A 77 42.42 27.96 -9.64
N ASP A 78 41.62 28.29 -10.66
CA ASP A 78 40.18 28.05 -10.74
C ASP A 78 39.81 26.62 -11.16
N TRP A 79 40.80 25.78 -11.46
CA TRP A 79 40.58 24.44 -11.98
C TRP A 79 41.41 23.39 -11.23
N TYR A 80 40.79 22.26 -10.92
CA TYR A 80 41.46 21.10 -10.33
C TYR A 80 40.64 19.84 -10.65
N PRO A 81 41.23 18.77 -11.21
CA PRO A 81 40.53 17.56 -11.61
C PRO A 81 40.21 16.65 -10.42
N ALA A 82 39.48 15.56 -10.67
CA ALA A 82 39.16 14.55 -9.67
C ALA A 82 40.41 13.94 -9.04
N GLU A 83 40.34 13.57 -7.76
CA GLU A 83 41.33 12.69 -7.13
C GLU A 83 40.81 11.26 -7.17
N VAL A 84 41.57 10.35 -7.76
CA VAL A 84 41.14 8.95 -7.98
C VAL A 84 42.18 7.95 -7.50
N GLU A 85 41.72 6.71 -7.36
CA GLU A 85 42.54 5.58 -6.94
C GLU A 85 42.76 4.58 -8.08
N GLY A 86 43.78 3.74 -7.92
CA GLY A 86 43.93 2.56 -8.77
C GLY A 86 45.08 1.65 -8.32
N SER A 87 44.90 0.36 -8.57
CA SER A 87 45.79 -0.71 -8.09
C SER A 87 47.08 -0.82 -8.89
N ASP A 88 47.12 -0.34 -10.15
CA ASP A 88 48.23 -0.59 -11.11
C ASP A 88 48.75 -2.05 -11.06
N PRO A 89 47.85 -3.04 -11.23
CA PRO A 89 48.19 -4.44 -11.01
C PRO A 89 49.18 -4.95 -12.08
N LYS A 90 50.20 -5.70 -11.66
CA LYS A 90 51.13 -6.44 -12.54
C LYS A 90 50.82 -7.94 -12.61
N SER A 91 49.84 -8.40 -11.84
CA SER A 91 49.31 -9.77 -11.84
C SER A 91 47.83 -9.76 -11.45
N LEU A 92 47.11 -10.85 -11.75
CA LEU A 92 45.67 -10.96 -11.47
C LEU A 92 45.36 -10.82 -9.98
N ASP A 93 46.19 -11.38 -9.10
CA ASP A 93 45.98 -11.33 -7.65
C ASP A 93 46.08 -9.89 -7.09
N GLN A 94 46.71 -8.97 -7.83
CA GLN A 94 46.85 -7.56 -7.45
C GLN A 94 45.66 -6.69 -7.87
N VAL A 95 44.74 -7.21 -8.69
CA VAL A 95 43.58 -6.44 -9.15
C VAL A 95 42.71 -6.07 -7.94
N GLY A 96 42.45 -4.78 -7.80
CA GLY A 96 41.66 -4.26 -6.69
C GLY A 96 42.41 -4.17 -5.35
N GLN A 97 43.72 -4.44 -5.28
CA GLN A 97 44.47 -4.18 -4.05
C GLN A 97 44.71 -2.67 -3.85
N GLY A 98 44.65 -2.22 -2.59
CA GLY A 98 44.90 -0.83 -2.19
C GLY A 98 43.63 -0.02 -1.91
N ASN A 99 43.76 1.31 -1.95
CA ASN A 99 42.63 2.21 -1.70
C ASN A 99 41.63 2.17 -2.86
N HIS A 100 40.38 2.50 -2.56
CA HIS A 100 39.28 2.56 -3.52
C HIS A 100 38.75 3.98 -3.68
N CYS A 101 38.19 4.23 -4.86
CA CYS A 101 37.29 5.35 -5.09
C CYS A 101 36.05 4.82 -5.82
N TYR A 102 34.91 5.42 -5.51
CA TYR A 102 33.62 5.03 -6.03
C TYR A 102 33.11 6.12 -6.95
N LEU A 103 32.75 5.75 -8.18
CA LEU A 103 32.20 6.66 -9.18
C LEU A 103 30.69 6.41 -9.32
N LYS A 104 29.89 7.45 -9.15
CA LYS A 104 28.45 7.43 -9.38
C LYS A 104 28.14 7.67 -10.86
N ILE A 105 28.03 6.58 -11.60
CA ILE A 105 27.70 6.57 -13.02
C ILE A 105 26.21 6.28 -13.25
N GLY A 106 25.63 6.92 -14.27
CA GLY A 106 24.23 6.69 -14.66
C GLY A 106 24.05 5.53 -15.65
N ASP A 107 25.13 5.09 -16.28
CA ASP A 107 25.16 4.01 -17.26
C ASP A 107 26.59 3.43 -17.33
N PHE A 108 26.75 2.21 -17.87
CA PHE A 108 28.04 1.54 -18.02
C PHE A 108 28.75 1.95 -19.32
N THR A 109 28.88 3.26 -19.54
CA THR A 109 29.48 3.85 -20.75
C THR A 109 30.70 4.72 -20.42
N PHE A 110 31.55 4.95 -21.43
CA PHE A 110 32.74 5.80 -21.29
C PHE A 110 32.36 7.24 -20.93
N GLU A 111 31.30 7.76 -21.55
CA GLU A 111 30.76 9.10 -21.34
C GLU A 111 30.27 9.29 -19.90
N ALA A 112 29.63 8.26 -19.32
CA ALA A 112 29.16 8.30 -17.94
C ALA A 112 30.33 8.37 -16.95
N VAL A 113 31.42 7.65 -17.20
CA VAL A 113 32.65 7.73 -16.40
C VAL A 113 33.28 9.12 -16.53
N LYS A 114 33.44 9.61 -17.77
CA LYS A 114 33.99 10.95 -18.03
C LYS A 114 33.18 12.03 -17.31
N TYR A 115 31.85 11.97 -17.39
CA TYR A 115 30.97 12.91 -16.71
C TYR A 115 31.10 12.83 -15.18
N ALA A 116 31.21 11.64 -14.61
CA ALA A 116 31.45 11.47 -13.17
C ALA A 116 32.79 12.08 -12.72
N LEU A 117 33.83 11.99 -13.56
CA LEU A 117 35.14 12.60 -13.30
C LEU A 117 35.13 14.13 -13.44
N LEU A 118 34.30 14.67 -14.34
CA LEU A 118 34.12 16.12 -14.50
C LEU A 118 33.32 16.74 -13.34
N ASP A 119 32.27 16.05 -12.87
CA ASP A 119 31.43 16.47 -11.74
C ASP A 119 31.83 15.74 -10.43
N TYR A 120 33.14 15.65 -10.19
CA TYR A 120 33.69 14.80 -9.15
C TYR A 120 33.24 15.16 -7.73
N HIS A 121 32.91 16.44 -7.48
CA HIS A 121 32.40 16.88 -6.18
C HIS A 121 31.08 16.20 -5.78
N ASN A 122 30.26 15.82 -6.75
CA ASN A 122 28.95 15.20 -6.51
C ASN A 122 28.93 13.70 -6.84
N ARG A 123 29.94 13.20 -7.57
CA ARG A 123 29.91 11.86 -8.16
C ARG A 123 31.08 10.97 -7.78
N ILE A 124 32.09 11.46 -7.07
CA ILE A 124 33.20 10.64 -6.59
C ILE A 124 33.24 10.66 -5.08
N SER A 125 33.42 9.49 -4.49
CA SER A 125 33.60 9.31 -3.05
C SER A 125 34.71 8.31 -2.76
N ALA A 126 35.39 8.47 -1.63
CA ALA A 126 36.35 7.49 -1.12
C ALA A 126 35.66 6.28 -0.51
N GLU A 127 34.45 6.47 0.02
CA GLU A 127 33.61 5.41 0.58
C GLU A 127 32.38 5.16 -0.30
N PRO A 128 31.84 3.93 -0.35
CA PRO A 128 30.59 3.68 -1.03
C PRO A 128 29.46 4.50 -0.39
N GLU A 129 28.51 4.97 -1.21
CA GLU A 129 27.36 5.72 -0.73
C GLU A 129 26.54 4.84 0.24
N LYS A 130 26.43 5.27 1.50
CA LYS A 130 25.59 4.58 2.50
C LYS A 130 24.16 5.06 2.32
N HIS A 131 23.28 4.16 1.90
CA HIS A 131 21.85 4.45 1.84
C HIS A 131 21.24 4.23 3.23
N GLU A 132 21.01 5.32 3.96
CA GLU A 132 20.40 5.27 5.30
C GLU A 132 18.88 5.03 5.26
N SER A 133 18.26 5.24 4.09
CA SER A 133 16.82 5.07 3.89
C SER A 133 16.48 3.71 3.26
N SER A 134 15.34 3.17 3.70
CA SER A 134 14.72 2.02 3.04
C SER A 134 14.40 2.32 1.57
N HIS A 135 14.66 1.38 0.66
CA HIS A 135 14.43 1.56 -0.76
C HIS A 135 14.07 0.23 -1.46
N ILE A 136 13.51 0.36 -2.66
CA ILE A 136 13.18 -0.78 -3.52
C ILE A 136 14.42 -1.10 -4.37
N ILE A 137 14.80 -2.38 -4.43
CA ILE A 137 15.88 -2.88 -5.29
C ILE A 137 15.35 -3.24 -6.66
N SER A 138 14.24 -3.99 -6.70
CA SER A 138 13.68 -4.48 -7.95
C SER A 138 12.21 -4.86 -7.83
N ALA A 139 11.53 -4.92 -8.97
CA ALA A 139 10.21 -5.49 -9.12
C ALA A 139 10.21 -6.48 -10.29
N ALA A 140 9.87 -7.73 -10.02
CA ALA A 140 9.69 -8.79 -10.99
C ALA A 140 8.20 -9.07 -11.20
N PHE A 141 7.81 -9.28 -12.44
CA PHE A 141 6.42 -9.47 -12.84
C PHE A 141 6.25 -10.86 -13.47
N GLU A 142 5.31 -11.64 -12.94
CA GLU A 142 4.91 -12.93 -13.45
C GLU A 142 3.44 -12.86 -13.86
N GLY A 143 3.11 -13.24 -15.09
CA GLY A 143 1.77 -13.09 -15.66
C GLY A 143 1.50 -11.74 -16.35
N GLY A 144 0.41 -11.69 -17.11
CA GLY A 144 -0.08 -10.51 -17.82
C GLY A 144 0.92 -9.91 -18.82
N VAL A 145 0.87 -8.58 -18.99
CA VAL A 145 1.62 -7.85 -20.05
C VAL A 145 3.12 -7.73 -19.74
N LEU A 146 3.49 -7.70 -18.45
CA LEU A 146 4.88 -7.55 -18.02
C LEU A 146 5.55 -8.89 -17.67
N ASN A 147 4.95 -10.02 -18.05
CA ASN A 147 5.44 -11.35 -17.70
C ASN A 147 6.93 -11.55 -18.02
N GLY A 148 7.69 -12.05 -17.03
CA GLY A 148 9.12 -12.34 -17.15
C GLY A 148 10.01 -11.10 -17.17
N LYS A 149 9.47 -9.91 -16.94
CA LYS A 149 10.25 -8.68 -16.81
C LYS A 149 10.64 -8.44 -15.36
N THR A 150 11.88 -8.02 -15.17
CA THR A 150 12.39 -7.51 -13.90
C THR A 150 12.91 -6.09 -14.14
N ILE A 151 12.47 -5.17 -13.31
CA ILE A 151 12.91 -3.78 -13.32
C ILE A 151 13.76 -3.58 -12.08
N HIS A 152 14.99 -3.14 -12.26
CA HIS A 152 15.89 -2.76 -11.17
C HIS A 152 15.78 -1.25 -10.94
N PHE A 153 15.76 -0.86 -9.67
CA PHE A 153 15.66 0.54 -9.25
C PHE A 153 16.98 0.97 -8.62
N SER A 154 17.34 2.22 -8.88
CA SER A 154 18.32 2.93 -8.07
C SER A 154 17.72 3.20 -6.68
N SER A 155 18.56 3.21 -5.65
CA SER A 155 18.19 3.68 -4.31
C SER A 155 17.84 5.18 -4.26
N GLY A 156 18.20 5.94 -5.30
CA GLY A 156 17.88 7.36 -5.45
C GLY A 156 16.65 7.62 -6.34
N LEU A 157 16.79 8.62 -7.23
CA LEU A 157 15.73 9.00 -8.16
C LEU A 157 15.65 8.00 -9.32
N ASN A 158 14.45 7.47 -9.54
CA ASN A 158 14.13 6.65 -10.70
C ASN A 158 13.17 7.42 -11.61
N THR A 159 13.46 7.48 -12.91
CA THR A 159 12.61 8.17 -13.89
C THR A 159 12.23 7.23 -15.03
N LEU A 160 10.95 6.89 -15.13
CA LEU A 160 10.41 6.07 -16.21
C LEU A 160 9.95 6.99 -17.36
N ILE A 161 10.67 6.97 -18.49
CA ILE A 161 10.39 7.81 -19.67
C ILE A 161 9.89 6.94 -20.82
N GLY A 162 8.93 7.44 -21.60
CA GLY A 162 8.45 6.76 -22.80
C GLY A 162 7.15 7.35 -23.35
N ILE A 163 6.71 6.89 -24.51
CA ILE A 163 5.47 7.32 -25.17
C ILE A 163 4.20 6.92 -24.38
N ARG A 164 3.06 7.52 -24.70
CA ARG A 164 1.77 7.11 -24.12
C ARG A 164 1.50 5.63 -24.41
N GLY A 165 1.03 4.89 -23.42
CA GLY A 165 0.77 3.44 -23.55
C GLY A 165 1.99 2.55 -23.30
N SER A 166 3.18 3.10 -23.05
CA SER A 166 4.41 2.31 -22.82
C SER A 166 4.48 1.58 -21.47
N GLY A 167 3.40 1.55 -20.67
CA GLY A 167 3.36 0.82 -19.39
C GLY A 167 3.94 1.54 -18.16
N LYS A 168 4.32 2.82 -18.24
CA LYS A 168 4.88 3.57 -17.07
C LYS A 168 3.94 3.58 -15.86
N SER A 169 2.70 4.02 -16.06
CA SER A 169 1.69 4.06 -14.99
C SER A 169 1.38 2.65 -14.48
N SER A 170 1.42 1.65 -15.36
CA SER A 170 1.22 0.25 -15.01
C SER A 170 2.26 -0.27 -14.02
N ILE A 171 3.54 0.07 -14.22
CA ILE A 171 4.62 -0.28 -13.28
C ILE A 171 4.39 0.41 -11.93
N LEU A 172 4.05 1.70 -11.94
CA LEU A 172 3.83 2.47 -10.71
C LEU A 172 2.63 1.93 -9.91
N GLU A 173 1.51 1.63 -10.58
CA GLU A 173 0.35 1.03 -9.93
C GLU A 173 0.66 -0.37 -9.38
N ALA A 174 1.43 -1.17 -10.13
CA ALA A 174 1.80 -2.51 -9.67
C ALA A 174 2.72 -2.47 -8.44
N LEU A 175 3.62 -1.49 -8.34
CA LEU A 175 4.40 -1.23 -7.12
C LEU A 175 3.49 -0.81 -5.95
N ARG A 176 2.60 0.17 -6.16
CA ARG A 176 1.61 0.57 -5.14
C ARG A 176 0.81 -0.62 -4.64
N TYR A 177 0.35 -1.47 -5.57
CA TYR A 177 -0.38 -2.69 -5.28
C TYR A 177 0.49 -3.68 -4.49
N ALA A 178 1.70 -4.01 -4.95
CA ALA A 178 2.57 -4.95 -4.24
C ALA A 178 2.91 -4.51 -2.81
N LEU A 179 3.11 -3.20 -2.60
CA LEU A 179 3.45 -2.60 -1.31
C LEU A 179 2.25 -2.36 -0.38
N ASP A 180 1.05 -2.78 -0.79
CA ASP A 180 -0.20 -2.61 -0.07
C ASP A 180 -0.50 -1.16 0.33
N ILE A 181 -0.18 -0.23 -0.58
CA ILE A 181 -0.44 1.19 -0.37
C ILE A 181 -1.90 1.46 -0.80
N PRO A 182 -2.79 1.87 0.13
CA PRO A 182 -4.17 2.17 -0.20
C PRO A 182 -4.28 3.44 -1.06
N PHE A 183 -5.40 3.58 -1.76
CA PHE A 183 -5.73 4.85 -2.40
C PHE A 183 -6.09 5.91 -1.35
N GLY A 184 -5.75 7.18 -1.63
CA GLY A 184 -6.20 8.30 -0.80
C GLY A 184 -7.72 8.52 -0.90
N GLU A 185 -8.30 9.26 0.05
CA GLU A 185 -9.75 9.57 0.12
C GLU A 185 -10.26 10.23 -1.18
N LYS A 186 -9.39 11.00 -1.85
CA LYS A 186 -9.71 11.73 -3.09
C LYS A 186 -8.97 11.21 -4.33
N SER A 187 -8.46 9.99 -4.28
CA SER A 187 -7.81 9.41 -5.46
C SER A 187 -8.78 9.39 -6.65
N LEU A 188 -8.42 10.11 -7.71
CA LEU A 188 -9.19 10.10 -8.95
C LEU A 188 -9.01 8.77 -9.67
N ASP A 189 -9.99 8.39 -10.48
CA ASP A 189 -9.91 7.28 -11.42
C ASP A 189 -9.54 5.92 -10.77
N THR A 190 -9.98 5.65 -9.53
CA THR A 190 -9.70 4.39 -8.80
C THR A 190 -10.07 3.15 -9.59
N LYS A 191 -11.24 3.14 -10.24
CA LYS A 191 -11.66 2.03 -11.12
C LYS A 191 -10.67 1.77 -12.26
N TYR A 192 -10.10 2.81 -12.84
CA TYR A 192 -9.08 2.68 -13.89
C TYR A 192 -7.75 2.18 -13.31
N LYS A 193 -7.32 2.69 -12.14
CA LYS A 193 -6.10 2.22 -11.47
C LYS A 193 -6.21 0.74 -11.08
N GLU A 194 -7.38 0.30 -10.61
CA GLU A 194 -7.66 -1.10 -10.28
C GLU A 194 -7.71 -2.01 -11.51
N SER A 195 -8.38 -1.58 -12.59
CA SER A 195 -8.41 -2.35 -13.83
C SER A 195 -7.02 -2.49 -14.45
N LEU A 196 -6.15 -1.47 -14.30
CA LEU A 196 -4.76 -1.51 -14.73
C LEU A 196 -4.00 -2.69 -14.12
N ILE A 197 -4.18 -2.96 -12.82
CA ILE A 197 -3.56 -4.12 -12.16
C ILE A 197 -4.02 -5.44 -12.79
N GLY A 198 -5.32 -5.55 -13.08
CA GLY A 198 -5.87 -6.71 -13.77
C GLY A 198 -5.25 -6.94 -15.15
N HIS A 199 -4.98 -5.87 -15.91
CA HIS A 199 -4.27 -5.96 -17.19
C HIS A 199 -2.79 -6.30 -17.03
N VAL A 200 -2.12 -5.76 -16.02
CA VAL A 200 -0.68 -5.95 -15.80
C VAL A 200 -0.36 -7.37 -15.36
N LEU A 201 -1.14 -7.93 -14.44
CA LEU A 201 -0.88 -9.24 -13.84
C LEU A 201 -1.68 -10.36 -14.52
N GLY A 202 -2.87 -10.06 -15.04
CA GLY A 202 -3.77 -11.08 -15.56
C GLY A 202 -4.26 -12.04 -14.46
N SER A 203 -4.86 -13.16 -14.89
CA SER A 203 -5.33 -14.19 -13.95
C SER A 203 -4.14 -14.94 -13.34
N GLY A 204 -4.03 -14.93 -12.01
CA GLY A 204 -2.97 -15.63 -11.28
C GLY A 204 -1.58 -14.97 -11.38
N GLY A 205 -1.47 -13.77 -11.95
CA GLY A 205 -0.20 -13.05 -11.99
C GLY A 205 0.25 -12.59 -10.62
N LYS A 206 1.56 -12.35 -10.50
CA LYS A 206 2.25 -12.03 -9.25
C LYS A 206 3.27 -10.92 -9.49
N VAL A 207 3.39 -10.03 -8.51
CA VAL A 207 4.51 -9.09 -8.41
C VAL A 207 5.39 -9.51 -7.24
N THR A 208 6.69 -9.56 -7.48
CA THR A 208 7.70 -9.79 -6.45
C THR A 208 8.58 -8.54 -6.35
N VAL A 209 8.54 -7.85 -5.21
CA VAL A 209 9.34 -6.65 -4.94
C VAL A 209 10.45 -7.00 -3.96
N GLN A 210 11.69 -6.74 -4.35
CA GLN A 210 12.83 -6.81 -3.45
C GLN A 210 13.07 -5.42 -2.85
N ALA A 211 13.16 -5.33 -1.53
CA ALA A 211 13.36 -4.07 -0.81
C ALA A 211 14.35 -4.22 0.34
N VAL A 212 14.99 -3.12 0.73
CA VAL A 212 15.91 -3.04 1.87
C VAL A 212 15.32 -2.10 2.91
N ASP A 213 15.39 -2.47 4.18
CA ASP A 213 15.04 -1.56 5.29
C ASP A 213 16.19 -0.59 5.63
N CYS A 214 15.97 0.31 6.59
CA CYS A 214 17.01 1.25 7.04
C CYS A 214 18.20 0.59 7.76
N ARG A 215 18.12 -0.70 8.09
CA ARG A 215 19.17 -1.48 8.76
C ARG A 215 20.00 -2.29 7.75
N GLY A 216 19.64 -2.24 6.47
CA GLY A 216 20.30 -3.02 5.42
C GLY A 216 19.74 -4.43 5.24
N GLN A 217 18.67 -4.81 5.96
CA GLN A 217 18.06 -6.12 5.81
C GLN A 217 17.24 -6.17 4.51
N GLN A 218 17.44 -7.23 3.73
CA GLN A 218 16.69 -7.48 2.50
C GLN A 218 15.40 -8.24 2.80
N TYR A 219 14.32 -7.84 2.12
CA TYR A 219 13.01 -8.44 2.17
C TYR A 219 12.47 -8.65 0.77
N GLU A 220 11.72 -9.73 0.63
CA GLU A 220 10.99 -10.04 -0.59
C GLU A 220 9.49 -9.98 -0.31
N ILE A 221 8.80 -9.07 -1.00
CA ILE A 221 7.36 -8.85 -0.89
C ILE A 221 6.71 -9.47 -2.12
N ARG A 222 5.89 -10.50 -1.94
CA ARG A 222 5.16 -11.17 -3.03
C ARG A 222 3.68 -10.85 -2.93
N ARG A 223 3.08 -10.43 -4.03
CA ARG A 223 1.62 -10.24 -4.09
C ARG A 223 1.04 -10.86 -5.34
N ILE A 224 0.19 -11.87 -5.15
CA ILE A 224 -0.61 -12.48 -6.21
C ILE A 224 -1.86 -11.61 -6.44
N TYR A 225 -2.31 -11.53 -7.69
CA TYR A 225 -3.48 -10.74 -8.06
C TYR A 225 -4.72 -11.18 -7.29
N LYS A 226 -5.38 -10.20 -6.63
CA LYS A 226 -6.52 -10.35 -5.70
C LYS A 226 -6.21 -11.02 -4.36
N GLU A 227 -4.94 -11.25 -4.06
CA GLU A 227 -4.52 -11.79 -2.76
C GLU A 227 -3.84 -10.71 -1.89
N ARG A 228 -3.59 -11.09 -0.63
CA ARG A 228 -2.80 -10.28 0.30
C ARG A 228 -1.31 -10.45 -0.01
N PRO A 229 -0.47 -9.44 0.29
CA PRO A 229 0.95 -9.58 0.13
C PRO A 229 1.54 -10.49 1.23
N ASP A 230 2.51 -11.30 0.84
CA ASP A 230 3.36 -12.10 1.72
C ASP A 230 4.76 -11.48 1.78
N VAL A 231 5.40 -11.54 2.95
CA VAL A 231 6.76 -11.03 3.17
C VAL A 231 7.68 -12.20 3.48
N TYR A 232 8.83 -12.25 2.81
CA TYR A 232 9.86 -13.27 3.01
C TYR A 232 11.18 -12.62 3.39
N VAL A 233 11.93 -13.29 4.28
CA VAL A 233 13.32 -12.96 4.64
C VAL A 233 14.13 -14.23 4.48
N ASP A 234 15.20 -14.17 3.68
CA ASP A 234 16.06 -15.32 3.35
C ASP A 234 15.26 -16.56 2.86
N GLY A 235 14.18 -16.31 2.11
CA GLY A 235 13.28 -17.35 1.58
C GLY A 235 12.26 -17.90 2.58
N VAL A 236 12.25 -17.42 3.83
CA VAL A 236 11.30 -17.83 4.88
C VAL A 236 10.17 -16.82 5.00
N LEU A 237 8.92 -17.29 4.95
CA LEU A 237 7.73 -16.46 5.14
C LEU A 237 7.71 -15.86 6.56
N GLN A 238 7.46 -14.55 6.65
CA GLN A 238 7.37 -13.78 7.88
C GLN A 238 5.95 -13.21 8.05
N PRO A 239 5.02 -13.95 8.69
CA PRO A 239 3.65 -13.49 8.89
C PRO A 239 3.61 -12.24 9.79
N GLY A 240 2.80 -11.25 9.40
CA GLY A 240 2.52 -10.07 10.24
C GLY A 240 3.56 -8.94 10.17
N VAL A 241 4.61 -9.06 9.35
CA VAL A 241 5.54 -7.95 9.11
C VAL A 241 4.83 -6.83 8.34
N SER A 242 4.88 -5.61 8.89
CA SER A 242 4.28 -4.43 8.24
C SER A 242 5.19 -3.91 7.12
N ILE A 243 4.73 -4.00 5.87
CA ILE A 243 5.48 -3.52 4.70
C ILE A 243 5.78 -2.01 4.78
N ARG A 244 4.81 -1.24 5.30
CA ARG A 244 4.81 0.24 5.27
C ARG A 244 5.43 0.88 6.52
N GLU A 245 5.81 0.08 7.52
CA GLU A 245 6.45 0.55 8.75
C GLU A 245 7.80 -0.12 9.00
N THR A 246 7.91 -1.42 8.74
CA THR A 246 9.12 -2.20 8.99
C THR A 246 10.07 -2.18 7.79
N ILE A 247 9.55 -2.43 6.58
CA ILE A 247 10.37 -2.59 5.38
C ILE A 247 10.64 -1.24 4.71
N LEU A 248 9.58 -0.61 4.19
CA LEU A 248 9.63 0.73 3.61
C LEU A 248 8.97 1.68 4.59
N GLN A 249 9.72 2.57 5.21
CA GLN A 249 9.15 3.49 6.19
C GLN A 249 8.28 4.54 5.50
N LYS A 250 6.96 4.43 5.66
CA LYS A 250 5.94 5.39 5.21
C LYS A 250 6.06 5.76 3.73
N PRO A 251 5.92 4.78 2.82
CA PRO A 251 5.95 5.06 1.40
C PRO A 251 4.76 5.96 1.03
N ILE A 252 5.04 7.05 0.33
CA ILE A 252 4.02 7.99 -0.14
C ILE A 252 3.79 7.75 -1.62
N TYR A 253 2.53 7.61 -2.00
CA TYR A 253 2.12 7.40 -3.38
C TYR A 253 1.23 8.54 -3.86
N PHE A 254 1.56 9.06 -5.05
CA PHE A 254 0.74 10.00 -5.79
C PHE A 254 0.49 9.44 -7.19
N GLY A 255 -0.77 9.15 -7.48
CA GLY A 255 -1.20 8.70 -8.79
C GLY A 255 -1.38 9.82 -9.79
N GLN A 256 -1.73 9.43 -11.01
CA GLN A 256 -1.98 10.38 -12.09
C GLN A 256 -3.12 11.35 -11.71
N LYS A 257 -2.85 12.66 -11.82
CA LYS A 257 -3.73 13.79 -11.43
C LYS A 257 -3.94 14.02 -9.93
N ASP A 258 -3.39 13.17 -9.05
CA ASP A 258 -3.59 13.30 -7.61
C ASP A 258 -3.00 14.62 -7.06
N LEU A 259 -1.90 15.13 -7.63
CA LEU A 259 -1.26 16.39 -7.23
C LEU A 259 -1.85 17.64 -7.90
N SER A 260 -2.61 17.47 -8.99
CA SER A 260 -3.20 18.61 -9.73
C SER A 260 -4.58 19.01 -9.21
N SER A 261 -5.21 18.17 -8.38
CA SER A 261 -6.50 18.49 -7.77
C SER A 261 -6.29 19.44 -6.60
N THR A 262 -6.30 20.76 -6.84
CA THR A 262 -6.26 21.81 -5.81
C THR A 262 -7.63 22.07 -5.18
N GLY A 263 -8.57 21.13 -5.30
CA GLY A 263 -9.91 21.25 -4.75
C GLY A 263 -9.95 21.18 -3.23
N GLU A 264 -11.07 21.63 -2.67
CA GLU A 264 -11.35 21.61 -1.22
C GLU A 264 -11.09 20.21 -0.65
N GLY A 265 -10.23 20.07 0.37
CA GLY A 265 -9.86 18.79 0.98
C GLY A 265 -8.65 18.04 0.39
N PHE A 266 -7.93 18.59 -0.59
CA PHE A 266 -6.62 18.09 -1.03
C PHE A 266 -5.58 18.14 0.10
N GLU A 267 -5.53 19.25 0.85
CA GLU A 267 -4.64 19.39 2.01
C GLU A 267 -4.90 18.32 3.06
N LYS A 268 -6.18 17.99 3.28
CA LYS A 268 -6.60 16.92 4.18
C LYS A 268 -6.08 15.56 3.67
N ASP A 269 -6.27 15.23 2.39
CA ASP A 269 -5.77 13.98 1.77
C ASP A 269 -4.24 13.87 1.83
N LEU A 270 -3.52 14.99 1.66
CA LEU A 270 -2.06 15.04 1.79
C LEU A 270 -1.62 14.76 3.23
N VAL A 271 -2.31 15.38 4.22
CA VAL A 271 -2.07 15.10 5.64
C VAL A 271 -2.39 13.65 5.97
N GLU A 272 -3.45 13.05 5.38
CA GLU A 272 -3.71 11.62 5.55
C GLU A 272 -2.54 10.78 5.02
N LYS A 273 -2.10 11.01 3.79
CA LYS A 273 -1.01 10.24 3.18
C LYS A 273 0.29 10.33 3.98
N LEU A 274 0.52 11.45 4.67
CA LEU A 274 1.72 11.68 5.47
C LEU A 274 1.62 11.17 6.91
N VAL A 275 0.42 11.20 7.51
CA VAL A 275 0.25 11.11 8.98
C VAL A 275 -0.89 10.18 9.42
N TRP A 276 -1.60 9.51 8.51
CA TRP A 276 -2.81 8.71 8.80
C TRP A 276 -2.68 7.82 10.04
N GLU A 277 -1.64 6.99 10.10
CA GLU A 277 -1.50 6.01 11.19
C GLU A 277 -1.22 6.67 12.54
N LYS A 278 -0.61 7.86 12.58
CA LYS A 278 -0.46 8.64 13.83
C LYS A 278 -1.76 9.32 14.27
N LEU A 279 -2.69 9.53 13.35
CA LEU A 279 -3.97 10.23 13.61
C LEU A 279 -5.13 9.28 13.86
N ALA A 280 -4.98 7.98 13.59
CA ALA A 280 -6.03 6.97 13.74
C ALA A 280 -6.60 6.95 15.17
N ASP A 281 -5.75 6.87 16.19
CA ASP A 281 -6.19 6.87 17.60
C ASP A 281 -6.88 8.18 18.00
N ILE A 282 -6.39 9.30 17.49
CA ILE A 282 -6.97 10.62 17.76
C ILE A 282 -8.38 10.70 17.16
N ARG A 283 -8.58 10.17 15.94
CA ARG A 283 -9.89 10.12 15.28
C ARG A 283 -10.86 9.19 15.98
N ALA A 284 -10.41 8.01 16.39
CA ALA A 284 -11.23 7.10 17.17
C ALA A 284 -11.76 7.79 18.44
N ARG A 285 -10.90 8.56 19.13
CA ARG A 285 -11.31 9.38 20.28
C ARG A 285 -12.29 10.49 19.92
N ILE A 286 -12.11 11.15 18.77
CA ILE A 286 -13.03 12.19 18.28
C ILE A 286 -14.40 11.58 17.95
N ASP A 287 -14.46 10.45 17.25
CA ASP A 287 -15.71 9.79 16.87
C ASP A 287 -16.50 9.33 18.09
N VAL A 288 -15.83 8.80 19.12
CA VAL A 288 -16.46 8.47 20.40
C VAL A 288 -17.14 9.70 21.02
N GLN A 289 -16.50 10.86 21.01
CA GLN A 289 -17.12 12.07 21.56
C GLN A 289 -18.22 12.63 20.67
N ARG A 290 -18.06 12.54 19.35
CA ARG A 290 -19.09 12.95 18.40
C ARG A 290 -20.36 12.12 18.58
N GLN A 291 -20.24 10.83 18.86
CA GLN A 291 -21.37 9.96 19.22
C GLN A 291 -22.08 10.46 20.47
N LYS A 292 -21.35 10.75 21.56
CA LYS A 292 -21.96 11.25 22.80
C LYS A 292 -22.73 12.55 22.61
N VAL A 293 -22.17 13.49 21.84
CA VAL A 293 -22.86 14.75 21.52
C VAL A 293 -24.13 14.46 20.72
N THR A 294 -24.05 13.57 19.73
CA THR A 294 -25.19 13.19 18.90
C THR A 294 -26.31 12.56 19.74
N GLU A 295 -25.98 11.67 20.67
CA GLU A 295 -26.92 11.05 21.60
C GLU A 295 -27.57 12.09 22.52
N ALA A 296 -26.79 13.00 23.10
CA ALA A 296 -27.29 14.07 23.97
C ALA A 296 -28.27 14.99 23.23
N VAL A 297 -27.95 15.40 22.00
CA VAL A 297 -28.84 16.22 21.16
C VAL A 297 -30.10 15.45 20.79
N THR A 298 -30.00 14.15 20.51
CA THR A 298 -31.15 13.29 20.21
C THR A 298 -32.07 13.15 21.42
N HIS A 299 -31.50 13.02 22.63
CA HIS A 299 -32.24 13.02 23.89
C HIS A 299 -32.96 14.34 24.13
N LEU A 300 -32.30 15.47 23.90
CA LEU A 300 -32.90 16.81 24.01
C LEU A 300 -34.07 16.99 23.04
N LYS A 301 -33.93 16.57 21.78
CA LYS A 301 -35.03 16.59 20.80
C LYS A 301 -36.20 15.70 21.20
N LYS A 302 -35.93 14.52 21.79
CA LYS A 302 -36.99 13.65 22.32
C LYS A 302 -37.74 14.34 23.46
N LEU A 303 -37.01 14.97 24.39
CA LEU A 303 -37.59 15.72 25.51
C LEU A 303 -38.45 16.90 25.03
N SER A 304 -38.01 17.67 24.03
CA SER A 304 -38.80 18.80 23.51
C SER A 304 -40.12 18.35 22.87
N THR A 305 -40.17 17.17 22.25
CA THR A 305 -41.42 16.59 21.72
C THR A 305 -42.29 15.90 22.78
N THR A 306 -41.78 15.73 24.00
CA THR A 306 -42.50 15.00 25.07
C THR A 306 -43.61 15.87 25.68
N GLU A 307 -43.40 17.18 25.77
CA GLU A 307 -44.42 18.13 26.26
C GLU A 307 -45.65 18.18 25.33
N GLU A 308 -45.42 18.20 24.01
CA GLU A 308 -46.48 18.18 23.00
C GLU A 308 -47.24 16.85 23.01
N LYS A 309 -46.53 15.72 23.08
CA LYS A 309 -47.14 14.39 23.21
C LYS A 309 -47.93 14.25 24.50
N LYS A 310 -47.44 14.82 25.61
CA LYS A 310 -48.16 14.80 26.89
C LYS A 310 -49.49 15.54 26.78
N LYS A 311 -49.50 16.74 26.20
CA LYS A 311 -50.74 17.47 25.89
C LYS A 311 -51.68 16.69 24.96
N GLU A 312 -51.14 16.05 23.93
CA GLU A 312 -51.93 15.21 23.02
C GLU A 312 -52.58 14.02 23.75
N PHE A 313 -51.82 13.34 24.63
CA PHE A 313 -52.34 12.22 25.43
C PHE A 313 -53.33 12.68 26.50
N GLU A 314 -53.15 13.85 27.12
CA GLU A 314 -54.14 14.46 28.02
C GLU A 314 -55.44 14.80 27.28
N GLY A 315 -55.36 15.32 26.05
CA GLY A 315 -56.54 15.53 25.20
C GLY A 315 -57.25 14.22 24.84
N LYS A 316 -56.50 13.18 24.46
CA LYS A 316 -57.06 11.83 24.19
C LYS A 316 -57.68 11.22 25.44
N LYS A 317 -57.09 11.45 26.62
CA LYS A 317 -57.65 10.99 27.90
C LYS A 317 -58.97 11.69 28.19
N GLN A 318 -59.07 13.01 28.02
CA GLN A 318 -60.31 13.75 28.22
C GLN A 318 -61.40 13.32 27.23
N ASP A 319 -61.07 13.12 25.95
CA ASP A 319 -62.03 12.61 24.95
C ASP A 319 -62.48 11.18 25.29
N ALA A 320 -61.56 10.31 25.71
CA ALA A 320 -61.88 8.96 26.16
C ALA A 320 -62.79 8.97 27.40
N GLU A 321 -62.50 9.81 28.40
CA GLU A 321 -63.34 9.98 29.61
C GLU A 321 -64.74 10.51 29.27
N PHE A 322 -64.85 11.46 28.33
CA PHE A 322 -66.12 11.97 27.84
C PHE A 322 -66.94 10.88 27.12
N ARG A 323 -66.30 10.12 26.23
CA ARG A 323 -66.93 8.97 25.56
C ARG A 323 -67.36 7.89 26.55
N LEU A 324 -66.54 7.59 27.56
CA LEU A 324 -66.89 6.63 28.62
C LEU A 324 -68.12 7.07 29.41
N LYS A 325 -68.27 8.38 29.66
CA LYS A 325 -69.44 8.96 30.31
C LYS A 325 -70.68 8.87 29.43
N PHE A 326 -70.54 9.21 28.14
CA PHE A 326 -71.59 9.08 27.13
C PHE A 326 -72.08 7.63 26.96
N TYR A 327 -71.17 6.65 26.98
CA TYR A 327 -71.49 5.23 26.87
C TYR A 327 -72.17 4.65 28.12
N LYS A 328 -71.80 5.14 29.32
CA LYS A 328 -72.51 4.81 30.58
C LYS A 328 -73.95 5.31 30.59
N GLU A 329 -74.22 6.47 29.99
CA GLU A 329 -75.57 7.05 29.94
C GLU A 329 -76.49 6.36 28.91
N HIS A 330 -75.93 5.64 27.92
CA HIS A 330 -76.69 5.03 26.83
C HIS A 330 -76.75 3.48 26.84
N GLY A 331 -76.23 2.82 27.88
CA GLY A 331 -76.41 1.37 28.08
C GLY A 331 -75.77 0.47 27.02
N VAL A 332 -74.75 0.96 26.29
CA VAL A 332 -74.05 0.21 25.21
C VAL A 332 -72.80 -0.54 25.72
N GLU A 333 -72.61 -0.56 27.05
CA GLU A 333 -71.38 -0.97 27.74
C GLU A 333 -70.97 -2.41 27.38
N GLU A 334 -71.91 -3.35 27.32
CA GLU A 334 -71.61 -4.75 27.02
C GLU A 334 -71.20 -5.00 25.55
N LYS A 335 -71.83 -4.32 24.57
CA LYS A 335 -71.46 -4.47 23.16
C LYS A 335 -70.10 -3.84 22.85
N LEU A 336 -69.82 -2.68 23.46
CA LEU A 336 -68.54 -2.00 23.28
C LEU A 336 -67.40 -2.75 23.97
N GLN A 337 -67.62 -3.26 25.19
CA GLN A 337 -66.63 -4.07 25.90
C GLN A 337 -66.26 -5.32 25.08
N LYS A 338 -67.27 -6.00 24.52
CA LYS A 338 -67.05 -7.15 23.64
C LYS A 338 -66.22 -6.76 22.40
N GLN A 339 -66.46 -5.60 21.80
CA GLN A 339 -65.68 -5.13 20.66
C GLN A 339 -64.23 -4.79 21.03
N VAL A 340 -64.02 -4.19 22.20
CA VAL A 340 -62.68 -3.87 22.74
C VAL A 340 -61.90 -5.16 23.06
N ASP A 341 -62.53 -6.16 23.66
CA ASP A 341 -61.90 -7.44 23.99
C ASP A 341 -61.46 -8.17 22.71
N PHE A 342 -62.31 -8.18 21.67
CA PHE A 342 -61.95 -8.72 20.35
C PHE A 342 -60.81 -7.96 19.67
N ASP A 343 -60.69 -6.64 19.88
CA ASP A 343 -59.56 -5.84 19.40
C ASP A 343 -58.25 -6.18 20.11
N VAL A 344 -58.30 -6.43 21.43
CA VAL A 344 -57.14 -6.87 22.22
C VAL A 344 -56.67 -8.25 21.75
N ASP A 345 -57.59 -9.19 21.55
CA ASP A 345 -57.29 -10.54 21.07
C ASP A 345 -56.72 -10.54 19.65
N SER A 346 -57.25 -9.69 18.77
CA SER A 346 -56.74 -9.48 17.40
C SER A 346 -55.30 -8.95 17.38
N ARG A 347 -55.01 -7.98 18.26
CA ARG A 347 -53.63 -7.47 18.43
C ARG A 347 -52.70 -8.56 18.96
N LYS A 348 -53.17 -9.39 19.89
CA LYS A 348 -52.37 -10.50 20.42
C LYS A 348 -52.07 -11.54 19.34
N CYS A 349 -53.05 -11.91 18.52
CA CYS A 349 -52.85 -12.81 17.38
C CYS A 349 -51.81 -12.26 16.39
N SER A 350 -51.91 -10.97 16.08
CA SER A 350 -50.96 -10.29 15.18
C SER A 350 -49.54 -10.26 15.74
N GLN A 351 -49.37 -10.02 17.05
CA GLN A 351 -48.08 -10.06 17.73
C GLN A 351 -47.45 -11.46 17.72
N VAL A 352 -48.25 -12.52 17.92
CA VAL A 352 -47.75 -13.89 17.86
C VAL A 352 -47.30 -14.25 16.44
N ILE A 353 -48.07 -13.85 15.41
CA ILE A 353 -47.69 -14.06 14.01
C ILE A 353 -46.38 -13.34 13.68
N SER A 354 -46.24 -12.07 14.07
CA SER A 354 -45.02 -11.31 13.76
C SER A 354 -43.79 -11.91 14.47
N PHE A 355 -43.93 -12.34 15.72
CA PHE A 355 -42.86 -13.01 16.46
C PHE A 355 -42.43 -14.32 15.78
N VAL A 356 -43.38 -15.20 15.44
CA VAL A 356 -43.06 -16.49 14.79
C VAL A 356 -42.44 -16.27 13.41
N LYS A 357 -42.91 -15.27 12.65
CA LYS A 357 -42.33 -14.91 11.36
C LYS A 357 -40.86 -14.53 11.49
N ASN A 358 -40.53 -13.66 12.46
CA ASN A 358 -39.15 -13.23 12.70
C ASN A 358 -38.28 -14.41 13.15
N TYR A 359 -38.76 -15.21 14.11
CA TYR A 359 -38.07 -16.42 14.56
C TYR A 359 -37.71 -17.38 13.41
N LEU A 360 -38.64 -17.67 12.51
CA LEU A 360 -38.38 -18.55 11.35
C LEU A 360 -37.43 -17.90 10.33
N SER A 361 -37.51 -16.58 10.15
CA SER A 361 -36.59 -15.84 9.28
C SER A 361 -35.16 -15.87 9.80
N ASP A 362 -34.98 -15.71 11.12
CA ASP A 362 -33.66 -15.76 11.75
C ASP A 362 -33.05 -17.16 11.66
N LEU A 363 -33.89 -18.20 11.85
CA LEU A 363 -33.46 -19.60 11.71
C LEU A 363 -33.07 -19.95 10.26
N GLU A 364 -33.79 -19.42 9.27
CA GLU A 364 -33.43 -19.54 7.85
C GLU A 364 -32.12 -18.81 7.52
N GLY A 365 -31.93 -17.59 8.07
CA GLY A 365 -30.68 -16.85 7.94
C GLY A 365 -29.48 -17.63 8.50
N PHE A 366 -29.64 -18.24 9.68
CA PHE A 366 -28.64 -19.12 10.28
C PHE A 366 -28.30 -20.31 9.37
N ILE A 367 -29.31 -20.99 8.81
CA ILE A 367 -29.07 -22.12 7.89
C ILE A 367 -28.29 -21.67 6.65
N ASN A 368 -28.72 -20.59 6.00
CA ASN A 368 -28.09 -20.09 4.78
C ASN A 368 -26.64 -19.65 5.01
N GLN A 369 -26.31 -19.13 6.19
CA GLN A 369 -24.95 -18.68 6.52
C GLN A 369 -23.94 -19.85 6.59
N TYR A 370 -24.34 -21.00 7.13
CA TYR A 370 -23.40 -22.09 7.45
C TYR A 370 -23.51 -23.31 6.53
N GLU A 371 -24.56 -23.41 5.71
CA GLU A 371 -24.81 -24.59 4.89
C GLU A 371 -23.66 -24.92 3.93
N ASP A 372 -23.16 -23.93 3.19
CA ASP A 372 -22.12 -24.14 2.19
C ASP A 372 -20.78 -24.47 2.84
N ASP A 373 -20.39 -23.75 3.89
CA ASP A 373 -19.14 -23.98 4.61
C ASP A 373 -19.12 -25.37 5.25
N LEU A 374 -20.21 -25.77 5.91
CA LEU A 374 -20.31 -27.08 6.53
C LEU A 374 -20.14 -28.22 5.51
N LYS A 375 -20.68 -28.06 4.30
CA LYS A 375 -20.54 -29.03 3.20
C LYS A 375 -19.14 -29.00 2.58
N ASN A 376 -18.54 -27.82 2.42
CA ASN A 376 -17.26 -27.65 1.73
C ASN A 376 -16.08 -28.20 2.52
N HIS A 377 -16.11 -28.16 3.85
CA HIS A 377 -15.04 -28.74 4.68
C HIS A 377 -14.84 -30.25 4.48
N ARG A 378 -15.86 -30.97 3.99
CA ARG A 378 -15.80 -32.41 3.67
C ARG A 378 -14.92 -32.73 2.46
N VAL A 379 -14.65 -31.75 1.59
CA VAL A 379 -13.99 -32.00 0.29
C VAL A 379 -12.48 -32.28 0.44
N TYR A 380 -11.90 -32.00 1.62
CA TYR A 380 -10.48 -32.17 1.87
C TYR A 380 -10.04 -33.65 1.87
N LYS A 381 -8.96 -33.95 1.13
CA LYS A 381 -8.31 -35.26 1.12
C LYS A 381 -6.83 -35.14 1.47
N SER A 382 -6.42 -35.77 2.57
CA SER A 382 -5.01 -35.80 2.97
C SER A 382 -4.18 -36.74 2.07
N LYS A 383 -2.99 -36.29 1.67
CA LYS A 383 -2.03 -37.12 0.90
C LYS A 383 -1.23 -38.07 1.79
N GLN A 384 -1.07 -37.77 3.08
CA GLN A 384 -0.21 -38.51 4.01
C GLN A 384 -0.96 -39.15 5.18
N ASN A 385 -2.09 -38.58 5.61
CA ASN A 385 -2.81 -39.01 6.82
C ASN A 385 -4.24 -39.47 6.52
N LYS A 386 -4.41 -40.37 5.54
CA LYS A 386 -5.74 -40.77 5.04
C LYS A 386 -6.64 -41.37 6.13
N GLU A 387 -6.14 -42.35 6.87
CA GLU A 387 -6.91 -43.07 7.90
C GLU A 387 -7.42 -42.13 9.02
N PHE A 388 -6.57 -41.19 9.47
CA PHE A 388 -6.97 -40.19 10.47
C PHE A 388 -8.09 -39.28 9.96
N PHE A 389 -7.96 -38.75 8.74
CA PHE A 389 -8.98 -37.84 8.20
C PHE A 389 -10.28 -38.57 7.83
N GLU A 390 -10.24 -39.85 7.47
CA GLU A 390 -11.44 -40.68 7.32
C GLU A 390 -12.21 -40.83 8.65
N ALA A 391 -11.50 -41.14 9.74
CA ALA A 391 -12.11 -41.19 11.07
C ALA A 391 -12.62 -39.82 11.55
N PHE A 392 -11.84 -38.75 11.33
CA PHE A 392 -12.22 -37.38 11.67
C PHE A 392 -13.49 -36.93 10.93
N PHE A 393 -13.55 -37.16 9.61
CA PHE A 393 -14.72 -36.77 8.83
C PHE A 393 -15.95 -37.64 9.12
N THR A 394 -15.77 -38.86 9.63
CA THR A 394 -16.90 -39.67 10.13
C THR A 394 -17.57 -39.00 11.33
N ILE A 395 -16.80 -38.44 12.26
CA ILE A 395 -17.35 -37.66 13.40
C ILE A 395 -17.98 -36.36 12.89
N TYR A 396 -17.33 -35.70 11.95
CA TYR A 396 -17.87 -34.47 11.34
C TYR A 396 -19.22 -34.71 10.61
N GLU A 397 -19.45 -35.90 10.05
CA GLU A 397 -20.75 -36.27 9.47
C GLU A 397 -21.88 -36.30 10.49
N GLU A 398 -21.61 -36.60 11.77
CA GLU A 398 -22.62 -36.50 12.83
C GLU A 398 -23.06 -35.06 13.06
N LEU A 399 -22.13 -34.10 12.99
CA LEU A 399 -22.43 -32.67 13.09
C LEU A 399 -23.27 -32.20 11.90
N ILE A 400 -22.92 -32.63 10.67
CA ILE A 400 -23.71 -32.32 9.47
C ILE A 400 -25.13 -32.88 9.60
N ARG A 401 -25.29 -34.12 10.08
CA ARG A 401 -26.63 -34.70 10.33
C ARG A 401 -27.41 -33.89 11.37
N SER A 402 -26.77 -33.42 12.43
CA SER A 402 -27.39 -32.52 13.42
C SER A 402 -27.87 -31.22 12.77
N PHE A 403 -27.09 -30.65 11.83
CA PHE A 403 -27.48 -29.45 11.10
C PHE A 403 -28.66 -29.69 10.14
N GLU A 404 -28.70 -30.83 9.45
CA GLU A 404 -29.85 -31.21 8.61
C GLU A 404 -31.15 -31.37 9.42
N ASN A 405 -31.07 -31.81 10.69
CA ASN A 405 -32.23 -31.82 11.59
C ASN A 405 -32.78 -30.40 11.86
N ILE A 406 -31.92 -29.38 11.89
CA ILE A 406 -32.36 -27.97 12.05
C ILE A 406 -33.17 -27.53 10.83
N LYS A 407 -32.77 -27.93 9.61
CA LYS A 407 -33.55 -27.67 8.39
C LYS A 407 -34.92 -28.34 8.43
N LYS A 408 -34.98 -29.57 8.93
CA LYS A 408 -36.25 -30.27 9.14
C LYS A 408 -37.15 -29.51 10.11
N SER A 409 -36.61 -29.05 11.25
CA SER A 409 -37.34 -28.22 12.21
C SER A 409 -37.84 -26.90 11.62
N LEU A 410 -37.07 -26.25 10.74
CA LEU A 410 -37.52 -25.05 10.02
C LEU A 410 -38.74 -25.36 9.13
N SER A 411 -38.73 -26.50 8.41
CA SER A 411 -39.85 -26.91 7.55
C SER A 411 -41.14 -27.20 8.34
N GLU A 412 -41.01 -27.84 9.50
CA GLU A 412 -42.13 -28.11 10.42
C GLU A 412 -42.65 -26.81 11.08
N GLY A 413 -41.73 -25.90 11.42
CA GLY A 413 -42.04 -24.56 11.91
C GLY A 413 -42.84 -23.73 10.90
N ARG A 414 -42.45 -23.75 9.62
CA ARG A 414 -43.20 -23.09 8.52
C ARG A 414 -44.61 -23.65 8.36
N LYS A 415 -44.77 -24.97 8.45
CA LYS A 415 -46.10 -25.62 8.40
C LYS A 415 -46.99 -25.16 9.56
N SER A 416 -46.43 -25.08 10.76
CA SER A 416 -47.13 -24.59 11.96
C SER A 416 -47.49 -23.11 11.85
N PHE A 417 -46.60 -22.29 11.29
CA PHE A 417 -46.84 -20.88 11.02
C PHE A 417 -47.98 -20.65 10.03
N GLY A 418 -48.08 -21.45 8.97
CA GLY A 418 -49.23 -21.43 8.06
C GLY A 418 -50.55 -21.67 8.79
N GLY A 419 -50.59 -22.68 9.68
CA GLY A 419 -51.77 -22.96 10.51
C GLY A 419 -52.15 -21.80 11.45
N LEU A 420 -51.16 -21.11 12.04
CA LEU A 420 -51.39 -19.91 12.87
C LEU A 420 -51.95 -18.74 12.05
N GLN A 421 -51.43 -18.52 10.84
CA GLN A 421 -51.94 -17.48 9.95
C GLN A 421 -53.39 -17.74 9.54
N ASP A 422 -53.75 -18.98 9.26
CA ASP A 422 -55.12 -19.34 8.89
C ASP A 422 -56.08 -19.16 10.07
N LYS A 423 -55.65 -19.52 11.29
CA LYS A 423 -56.45 -19.28 12.51
C LYS A 423 -56.64 -17.80 12.82
N ALA A 424 -55.61 -16.97 12.64
CA ALA A 424 -55.74 -15.52 12.81
C ALA A 424 -56.68 -14.91 11.75
N LYS A 425 -56.61 -15.35 10.50
CA LYS A 425 -57.55 -14.92 9.45
C LYS A 425 -59.00 -15.33 9.76
N GLN A 426 -59.20 -16.53 10.32
CA GLN A 426 -60.52 -16.96 10.80
C GLN A 426 -61.01 -16.05 11.94
N PHE A 427 -60.13 -15.69 12.87
CA PHE A 427 -60.46 -14.79 13.98
C PHE A 427 -60.85 -13.38 13.49
N GLU A 428 -60.10 -12.80 12.55
CA GLU A 428 -60.45 -11.50 11.96
C GLU A 428 -61.82 -11.52 11.27
N LYS A 429 -62.18 -12.62 10.59
CA LYS A 429 -63.53 -12.77 10.02
C LYS A 429 -64.63 -12.80 11.08
N VAL A 430 -64.40 -13.47 12.21
CA VAL A 430 -65.36 -13.48 13.34
C VAL A 430 -65.47 -12.09 13.96
N LYS A 431 -64.37 -11.37 14.06
CA LYS A 431 -64.32 -9.99 14.55
C LYS A 431 -65.06 -9.01 13.63
N ASP A 432 -64.89 -9.13 12.32
CA ASP A 432 -65.58 -8.25 11.37
C ASP A 432 -67.09 -8.51 11.31
N GLY A 433 -67.53 -9.75 11.57
CA GLY A 433 -68.95 -10.10 11.72
C GLY A 433 -69.63 -9.55 12.99
N LEU A 434 -68.88 -8.93 13.90
CA LEU A 434 -69.42 -8.22 15.08
C LEU A 434 -69.66 -6.72 14.82
N LYS A 435 -69.28 -6.21 13.64
CA LYS A 435 -69.52 -4.82 13.23
C LYS A 435 -70.87 -4.61 12.53
N GLU A 436 -71.55 -5.69 12.13
CA GLU A 436 -72.99 -5.72 11.80
C GLU A 436 -73.81 -6.01 13.05
#